data_AF-A0A372YUR5-F1
#
_entry.id   AF-A0A372YUR5-F1
#
_cell.length_a   1.000
_cell.length_b   1.000
_cell.length_c   1.000
_cell.angle_alpha   90.00
_cell.angle_beta   90.00
_cell.angle_gamma   90.00
#
_symmetry.space_group_name_H-M   'P 1'
#
loop_
_entity.id
_entity.type
_entity.pdbx_description
1 polymer ?
#
loop_
_entity_poly.entity_id
_entity_poly.type
_entity_poly.pdbx_seq_one_letter_code
_entity_poly.pdbx_strand_id
1 'polypeptide(L)'
;MTMFGTADKVVKALPKEEHHIIPRSLGKHDVVKAAREGGFKLEGKENKMTVDKFSKATGEGQHGKHPNYTEQLRKEFDNFGKRNPNASPEQSAKFVRGQVSNAKNAIENNSNTKINDLELKNTTLPTDEIKVTKPIEPIKPIKVINPWEV
;
A
#
# COMPACT_ATOMS: atom_id res chain seq x y z
N MET A 1 -32.47 23.13 46.26
CA MET A 1 -31.41 22.31 45.65
C MET A 1 -31.45 22.48 44.14
N THR A 2 -30.48 23.18 43.57
CA THR A 2 -30.24 23.27 42.12
C THR A 2 -29.56 21.98 41.68
N MET A 3 -30.25 21.16 40.89
CA MET A 3 -29.62 19.98 40.28
C MET A 3 -28.77 20.44 39.09
N PHE A 4 -27.47 20.17 39.22
CA PHE A 4 -26.46 20.40 38.20
C PHE A 4 -26.88 19.79 36.86
N GLY A 5 -26.86 20.60 35.81
CA GLY A 5 -27.04 20.14 34.44
C GLY A 5 -25.96 19.11 34.11
N THR A 6 -26.39 17.89 33.81
CA THR A 6 -25.62 16.98 32.96
C THR A 6 -25.41 17.70 31.64
N ALA A 7 -24.20 18.25 31.46
CA ALA A 7 -23.75 18.62 30.14
C ALA A 7 -23.71 17.33 29.32
N ASP A 8 -24.79 17.05 28.59
CA ASP A 8 -24.79 16.14 27.47
C ASP A 8 -23.63 16.58 26.59
N LYS A 9 -22.49 15.89 26.71
CA LYS A 9 -21.42 15.95 25.72
C LYS A 9 -22.05 15.42 24.45
N VAL A 10 -22.65 16.30 23.67
CA VAL A 10 -23.00 16.04 22.29
C VAL A 10 -21.67 15.74 21.63
N VAL A 11 -21.31 14.45 21.55
CA VAL A 11 -20.18 13.98 20.75
C VAL A 11 -20.59 14.30 19.32
N LYS A 12 -20.28 15.51 18.88
CA LYS A 12 -20.61 15.99 17.56
C LYS A 12 -19.75 15.15 16.63
N ALA A 13 -20.34 14.09 16.08
CA ALA A 13 -19.65 13.17 15.19
C ALA A 13 -18.95 14.00 14.10
N LEU A 14 -17.63 13.82 13.97
CA LEU A 14 -16.86 14.52 12.97
C LEU A 14 -17.38 14.14 11.58
N PRO A 15 -17.35 15.07 10.61
CA PRO A 15 -17.74 14.75 9.25
C PRO A 15 -16.81 13.66 8.71
N LYS A 16 -17.38 12.62 8.11
CA LYS A 16 -16.64 11.49 7.55
C LYS A 16 -16.25 11.78 6.11
N GLU A 17 -15.02 11.44 5.73
CA GLU A 17 -14.50 11.59 4.37
C GLU A 17 -13.88 10.29 3.87
N GLU A 18 -13.98 10.06 2.55
CA GLU A 18 -13.32 8.93 1.90
C GLU A 18 -11.82 9.23 1.73
N HIS A 19 -10.97 8.38 2.27
CA HIS A 19 -9.52 8.46 2.19
C HIS A 19 -8.96 7.37 1.28
N HIS A 20 -8.04 7.75 0.40
CA HIS A 20 -7.29 6.81 -0.42
C HIS A 20 -6.07 6.33 0.36
N ILE A 21 -6.03 5.03 0.68
CA ILE A 21 -4.94 4.41 1.44
C ILE A 21 -3.63 4.57 0.70
N ILE A 22 -3.55 4.12 -0.56
CA ILE A 22 -2.46 4.48 -1.45
C ILE A 22 -2.83 5.82 -2.09
N PRO A 23 -2.08 6.91 -1.81
CA PRO A 23 -2.39 8.22 -2.35
C PRO A 23 -2.26 8.22 -3.88
N ARG A 24 -3.15 8.98 -4.54
CA ARG A 24 -3.09 9.18 -6.01
C ARG A 24 -1.73 9.70 -6.49
N SER A 25 -1.02 10.46 -5.66
CA SER A 25 0.34 10.94 -5.95
C SER A 25 1.35 9.80 -6.19
N LEU A 26 1.14 8.63 -5.60
CA LEU A 26 1.96 7.43 -5.82
C LEU A 26 1.47 6.60 -7.02
N GLY A 27 0.37 6.98 -7.67
CA GLY A 27 -0.18 6.26 -8.83
C GLY A 27 0.75 6.22 -10.05
N LYS A 28 1.77 7.09 -10.10
CA LYS A 28 2.82 7.12 -11.14
C LYS A 28 4.08 6.34 -10.75
N HIS A 29 4.14 5.79 -9.54
CA HIS A 29 5.26 4.96 -9.10
C HIS A 29 5.24 3.62 -9.83
N ASP A 30 6.40 3.10 -10.25
CA ASP A 30 6.44 1.93 -11.15
C ASP A 30 5.87 0.66 -10.52
N VAL A 31 6.14 0.42 -9.23
CA VAL A 31 5.47 -0.66 -8.46
C VAL A 31 3.94 -0.52 -8.46
N VAL A 32 3.42 0.71 -8.38
CA VAL A 32 1.96 0.95 -8.38
C VAL A 32 1.39 0.79 -9.80
N LYS A 33 2.14 1.16 -10.84
CA LYS A 33 1.75 0.89 -12.23
C LYS A 33 1.68 -0.63 -12.48
N ALA A 34 2.73 -1.36 -12.13
CA ALA A 34 2.77 -2.82 -12.25
C ALA A 34 1.65 -3.49 -11.44
N ALA A 35 1.37 -3.00 -10.22
CA ALA A 35 0.24 -3.47 -9.43
C ALA A 35 -1.10 -3.26 -10.14
N ARG A 36 -1.30 -2.13 -10.83
CA ARG A 36 -2.52 -1.87 -11.60
C ARG A 36 -2.66 -2.81 -12.78
N GLU A 37 -1.56 -3.14 -13.45
CA GLU A 37 -1.53 -4.18 -14.49
C GLU A 37 -1.88 -5.56 -13.91
N GLY A 38 -1.45 -5.85 -12.67
CA GLY A 38 -1.84 -7.03 -11.90
C GLY A 38 -3.25 -6.96 -11.27
N GLY A 39 -4.07 -6.00 -11.68
CA GLY A 39 -5.48 -5.88 -11.30
C GLY A 39 -5.77 -5.08 -10.02
N PHE A 40 -4.79 -4.41 -9.41
CA PHE A 40 -5.03 -3.47 -8.31
C PHE A 40 -5.77 -2.22 -8.82
N LYS A 41 -6.90 -1.87 -8.19
CA LYS A 41 -7.67 -0.68 -8.58
C LYS A 41 -7.36 0.48 -7.63
N LEU A 42 -6.54 1.44 -8.09
CA LEU A 42 -6.19 2.65 -7.32
C LEU A 42 -7.42 3.46 -6.89
N GLU A 43 -8.43 3.54 -7.75
CA GLU A 43 -9.73 4.20 -7.47
C GLU A 43 -10.79 3.22 -6.92
N GLY A 44 -10.41 1.95 -6.74
CA GLY A 44 -11.31 0.90 -6.30
C GLY A 44 -11.62 0.98 -4.81
N LYS A 45 -12.73 0.35 -4.41
CA LYS A 45 -13.13 0.24 -3.00
C LYS A 45 -12.05 -0.42 -2.13
N GLU A 46 -11.20 -1.28 -2.71
CA GLU A 46 -10.07 -1.89 -2.00
C GLU A 46 -9.09 -0.84 -1.45
N ASN A 47 -8.85 0.26 -2.17
CA ASN A 47 -7.91 1.32 -1.81
C ASN A 47 -8.56 2.47 -1.02
N LYS A 48 -9.80 2.33 -0.59
CA LYS A 48 -10.57 3.39 0.06
C LYS A 48 -10.99 2.97 1.46
N MET A 49 -11.09 3.93 2.36
CA MET A 49 -11.72 3.77 3.66
C MET A 49 -12.35 5.09 4.11
N THR A 50 -13.37 5.00 4.97
CA THR A 50 -14.01 6.17 5.56
C THR A 50 -13.31 6.51 6.86
N VAL A 51 -12.88 7.77 7.00
CA VAL A 51 -12.19 8.28 8.20
C VAL A 51 -12.78 9.62 8.60
N ASP A 52 -12.63 9.96 9.87
CA ASP A 52 -13.10 11.25 10.38
C ASP A 52 -12.20 12.37 9.86
N LYS A 53 -12.82 13.41 9.32
CA LYS A 53 -12.12 14.61 8.85
C LYS A 53 -11.44 15.31 10.01
N PHE A 54 -10.17 15.70 9.81
CA PHE A 54 -9.45 16.46 10.81
C PHE A 54 -10.06 17.86 11.00
N SER A 55 -10.44 18.17 12.24
CA SER A 55 -10.96 19.46 12.68
C SER A 55 -9.86 20.24 13.41
N LYS A 56 -9.38 21.34 12.80
CA LYS A 56 -8.44 22.25 13.47
C LYS A 56 -9.01 22.87 14.75
N ALA A 57 -10.34 23.05 14.79
CA ALA A 57 -11.02 23.69 15.91
C ALA A 57 -11.06 22.82 17.16
N THR A 58 -11.16 21.50 16.99
CA THR A 58 -11.21 20.54 18.12
C THR A 58 -9.92 19.77 18.31
N GLY A 59 -9.03 19.76 17.31
CA GLY A 59 -7.82 18.94 17.32
C GLY A 59 -8.08 17.46 17.05
N GLU A 60 -9.31 17.09 16.69
CA GLU A 60 -9.75 15.71 16.52
C GLU A 60 -9.89 15.32 15.03
N GLY A 61 -9.95 14.03 14.75
CA GLY A 61 -10.07 13.47 13.41
C GLY A 61 -8.73 13.07 12.79
N GLN A 62 -8.80 12.29 11.71
CA GLN A 62 -7.64 11.61 11.15
C GLN A 62 -7.21 12.18 9.79
N HIS A 63 -8.19 12.60 8.98
CA HIS A 63 -7.98 12.94 7.58
C HIS A 63 -7.57 14.41 7.41
N GLY A 64 -6.28 14.64 7.21
CA GLY A 64 -5.68 15.93 6.89
C GLY A 64 -4.55 15.79 5.85
N LYS A 65 -3.71 16.82 5.68
CA LYS A 65 -2.51 16.68 4.82
C LYS A 65 -1.56 15.64 5.42
N HIS A 66 -1.14 14.66 4.61
CA HIS A 66 -0.33 13.51 5.07
C HIS A 66 0.94 13.25 4.22
N PRO A 67 1.89 14.20 4.14
CA PRO A 67 3.15 14.01 3.42
C PRO A 67 4.04 12.90 4.00
N ASN A 68 4.15 12.78 5.33
CA ASN A 68 5.00 11.77 5.97
C ASN A 68 4.49 10.35 5.68
N TYR A 69 3.19 10.14 5.84
CA TYR A 69 2.51 8.90 5.44
C TYR A 69 2.77 8.54 3.97
N THR A 70 2.67 9.53 3.07
CA THR A 70 2.93 9.33 1.64
C THR A 70 4.39 8.92 1.39
N GLU A 71 5.33 9.52 2.12
CA GLU A 71 6.75 9.22 2.02
C GLU A 71 7.10 7.82 2.53
N GLN A 72 6.49 7.38 3.65
CA GLN A 72 6.64 6.01 4.16
C GLN A 72 6.22 4.98 3.12
N LEU A 73 5.04 5.13 2.52
CA LEU A 73 4.59 4.25 1.44
C LEU A 73 5.52 4.29 0.23
N ARG A 74 6.00 5.48 -0.16
CA ARG A 74 6.96 5.62 -1.26
C ARG A 74 8.24 4.83 -0.99
N LYS A 75 8.82 4.95 0.20
CA LYS A 75 10.03 4.22 0.60
C LYS A 75 9.82 2.71 0.54
N GLU A 76 8.67 2.21 0.98
CA GLU A 76 8.35 0.79 0.88
C GLU A 76 8.23 0.32 -0.58
N PHE A 77 7.66 1.15 -1.46
CA PHE A 77 7.58 0.84 -2.88
C PHE A 77 8.96 0.85 -3.55
N ASP A 78 9.79 1.85 -3.24
CA ASP A 78 11.18 1.93 -3.72
C ASP A 78 12.00 0.70 -3.25
N ASN A 79 11.85 0.32 -1.98
CA ASN A 79 12.52 -0.84 -1.39
C ASN A 79 12.08 -2.15 -2.05
N PHE A 80 10.77 -2.31 -2.30
CA PHE A 80 10.24 -3.47 -3.00
C PHE A 80 10.80 -3.57 -4.42
N GLY A 81 10.78 -2.47 -5.18
CA GLY A 81 11.32 -2.43 -6.55
C GLY A 81 12.82 -2.76 -6.60
N LYS A 82 13.60 -2.26 -5.64
CA LYS A 82 15.04 -2.58 -5.53
C LYS A 82 15.30 -4.05 -5.21
N ARG A 83 14.50 -4.64 -4.31
CA ARG A 83 14.65 -6.05 -3.90
C ARG A 83 14.09 -7.03 -4.93
N ASN A 84 13.12 -6.60 -5.74
CA ASN A 84 12.41 -7.42 -6.71
C ASN A 84 12.38 -6.73 -8.08
N PRO A 85 13.53 -6.57 -8.76
CA PRO A 85 13.62 -5.83 -10.02
C PRO A 85 12.78 -6.45 -11.16
N ASN A 86 12.45 -7.74 -11.05
CA ASN A 86 11.64 -8.49 -12.03
C ASN A 86 10.28 -8.92 -11.45
N ALA A 87 9.76 -8.19 -10.45
CA ALA A 87 8.45 -8.51 -9.88
C ALA A 87 7.38 -8.50 -10.96
N SER A 88 6.57 -9.56 -11.02
CA SER A 88 5.43 -9.60 -11.94
C SER A 88 4.37 -8.57 -11.56
N PRO A 89 3.46 -8.21 -12.48
CA PRO A 89 2.30 -7.38 -12.16
C PRO A 89 1.48 -7.94 -10.99
N GLU A 90 1.28 -9.26 -10.93
CA GLU A 90 0.55 -9.92 -9.84
C GLU A 90 1.29 -9.84 -8.50
N GLN A 91 2.61 -10.02 -8.50
CA GLN A 91 3.44 -9.86 -7.30
C GLN A 91 3.38 -8.42 -6.78
N SER A 92 3.45 -7.44 -7.69
CA SER A 92 3.31 -6.03 -7.37
C SER A 92 1.91 -5.72 -6.80
N ALA A 93 0.86 -6.30 -7.38
CA ALA A 93 -0.51 -6.16 -6.89
C ALA A 93 -0.71 -6.77 -5.50
N LYS A 94 -0.17 -7.97 -5.25
CA LYS A 94 -0.17 -8.62 -3.94
C LYS A 94 0.56 -7.75 -2.90
N PHE A 95 1.72 -7.20 -3.25
CA PHE A 95 2.48 -6.31 -2.37
C PHE A 95 1.72 -5.03 -2.03
N VAL A 96 1.20 -4.32 -3.03
CA VAL A 96 0.45 -3.07 -2.83
C VAL A 96 -0.82 -3.31 -1.99
N ARG A 97 -1.54 -4.42 -2.22
CA ARG A 97 -2.68 -4.81 -1.38
C ARG A 97 -2.28 -5.11 0.06
N GLY A 98 -1.12 -5.72 0.27
CA GLY A 98 -0.53 -5.89 1.60
C GLY A 98 -0.32 -4.55 2.30
N GLN A 99 0.27 -3.57 1.61
CA GLN A 99 0.46 -2.22 2.15
C GLN A 99 -0.87 -1.52 2.44
N VAL A 100 -1.88 -1.69 1.60
CA VAL A 100 -3.25 -1.21 1.87
C VAL A 100 -3.79 -1.80 3.17
N SER A 101 -3.69 -3.12 3.35
CA SER A 101 -4.17 -3.80 4.55
C SER A 101 -3.44 -3.31 5.81
N ASN A 102 -2.10 -3.18 5.75
CA ASN A 102 -1.31 -2.68 6.88
C ASN A 102 -1.72 -1.27 7.27
N ALA A 103 -1.87 -0.39 6.28
CA ALA A 103 -2.20 1.00 6.52
C ALA A 103 -3.64 1.15 7.05
N LYS A 104 -4.60 0.38 6.54
CA LYS A 104 -5.96 0.33 7.12
C LYS A 104 -5.90 -0.07 8.59
N ASN A 105 -5.19 -1.15 8.91
CA ASN A 105 -5.02 -1.59 10.29
C ASN A 105 -4.35 -0.52 11.15
N ALA A 106 -3.35 0.20 10.64
CA ALA A 106 -2.70 1.28 11.37
C ALA A 106 -3.65 2.45 11.66
N ILE A 107 -4.50 2.81 10.70
CA ILE A 107 -5.49 3.89 10.85
C ILE A 107 -6.60 3.49 11.82
N GLU A 108 -7.13 2.28 11.70
CA GLU A 108 -8.20 1.77 12.56
C GLU A 108 -7.75 1.61 14.02
N ASN A 109 -6.53 1.12 14.26
CA ASN A 109 -5.98 0.98 15.61
C ASN A 109 -5.57 2.31 16.26
N ASN A 110 -5.52 3.40 15.49
CA ASN A 110 -5.13 4.73 15.96
C ASN A 110 -6.19 5.78 15.57
N SER A 111 -7.45 5.51 15.94
CA SER A 111 -8.62 6.33 15.59
C SER A 111 -8.51 7.82 15.98
N ASN A 112 -7.72 8.14 16.99
CA ASN A 112 -7.49 9.51 17.50
C ASN A 112 -6.21 10.16 16.98
N THR A 113 -5.49 9.52 16.07
CA THR A 113 -4.21 10.02 15.53
C THR A 113 -4.40 10.44 14.08
N LYS A 114 -3.76 11.55 13.69
CA LYS A 114 -3.73 11.99 12.29
C LYS A 114 -3.01 10.95 11.45
N ILE A 115 -3.53 10.69 10.25
CA ILE A 115 -2.92 9.74 9.31
C ILE A 115 -1.44 10.09 9.03
N ASN A 116 -1.11 11.38 8.98
CA ASN A 116 0.26 11.86 8.79
C ASN A 116 1.24 11.44 9.90
N ASP A 117 0.72 11.27 11.11
CA ASP A 117 1.51 11.04 12.32
C ASP A 117 1.55 9.54 12.66
N LEU A 118 1.00 8.68 11.80
CA LEU A 118 1.09 7.23 11.92
C LEU A 118 2.46 6.74 11.47
N GLU A 119 2.98 5.76 12.20
CA GLU A 119 4.11 4.94 11.80
C GLU A 119 3.58 3.65 11.16
N LEU A 120 3.75 3.51 9.85
CA LEU A 120 3.39 2.30 9.14
C LEU A 120 4.43 1.22 9.48
N LYS A 121 3.99 0.16 10.15
CA LYS A 121 4.86 -0.98 10.42
C LYS A 121 5.24 -1.66 9.10
N ASN A 122 6.53 -1.79 8.84
CA ASN A 122 7.05 -2.58 7.73
C ASN A 122 6.67 -4.04 7.95
N THR A 123 5.61 -4.51 7.30
CA THR A 123 5.46 -5.95 7.13
C THR A 123 6.25 -6.33 5.89
N THR A 124 7.42 -6.92 6.12
CA THR A 124 7.98 -7.83 5.14
C THR A 124 6.90 -8.90 4.92
N LEU A 125 6.14 -8.79 3.83
CA LEU A 125 5.40 -9.95 3.35
C LEU A 125 6.42 -11.08 3.28
N PRO A 126 6.11 -12.29 3.79
CA PRO A 126 6.93 -13.44 3.50
C PRO A 126 7.08 -13.44 1.98
N THR A 127 8.30 -13.20 1.53
CA THR A 127 8.64 -13.37 0.13
C THR A 127 8.50 -14.86 -0.03
N ASP A 128 7.33 -15.32 -0.48
CA ASP A 128 7.13 -16.70 -0.88
C ASP A 128 8.33 -17.01 -1.79
N GLU A 129 9.27 -17.81 -1.28
CA GLU A 129 10.52 -18.20 -1.93
C GLU A 129 10.24 -19.15 -3.09
N ILE A 130 9.21 -18.86 -3.91
CA ILE A 130 9.03 -19.47 -5.20
C ILE A 130 10.05 -18.79 -6.11
N LYS A 131 11.32 -19.17 -5.93
CA LYS A 131 12.28 -19.25 -7.02
C LYS A 131 11.60 -20.06 -8.13
N VAL A 132 10.91 -19.38 -9.03
CA VAL A 132 10.70 -19.91 -10.37
C VAL A 132 12.04 -19.72 -11.09
N THR A 133 13.05 -20.48 -10.66
CA THR A 133 14.10 -20.89 -11.58
C THR A 133 13.41 -21.84 -12.54
N LYS A 134 12.81 -21.30 -13.62
CA LYS A 134 12.67 -22.13 -14.82
C LYS A 134 14.11 -22.55 -15.16
N PRO A 135 14.42 -23.86 -15.24
CA PRO A 135 15.71 -24.27 -15.75
C PRO A 135 15.83 -23.63 -17.14
N ILE A 136 16.84 -22.80 -17.33
CA ILE A 136 17.35 -22.54 -18.67
C ILE A 136 17.78 -23.91 -19.20
N GLU A 137 16.98 -24.53 -20.06
CA GLU A 137 17.42 -25.70 -20.78
C GLU A 137 18.71 -25.30 -21.52
N PRO A 138 19.84 -25.96 -21.27
CA PRO A 138 21.05 -25.65 -22.01
C PRO A 138 20.75 -25.92 -23.48
N ILE A 139 20.88 -24.88 -24.29
CA ILE A 139 20.76 -24.95 -25.74
C ILE A 139 21.77 -26.01 -26.18
N LYS A 140 21.29 -27.19 -26.59
CA LYS A 140 22.18 -28.22 -27.12
C LYS A 140 22.84 -27.65 -28.37
N PRO A 141 24.18 -27.64 -28.47
CA PRO A 141 24.83 -27.24 -29.69
C PRO A 141 24.35 -28.16 -30.81
N ILE A 142 23.80 -27.56 -31.86
CA ILE A 142 23.47 -28.25 -33.10
C ILE A 142 24.80 -28.80 -33.63
N LYS A 143 24.99 -30.12 -33.63
CA LYS A 143 26.10 -30.74 -34.35
C LYS A 143 25.91 -30.40 -35.82
N VAL A 144 26.66 -29.43 -36.31
CA VAL A 144 26.85 -29.26 -37.76
C VAL A 144 27.64 -30.47 -38.21
N ILE A 145 26.96 -31.41 -38.86
CA ILE A 145 27.61 -32.53 -39.53
C ILE A 145 28.19 -31.93 -40.80
N ASN A 146 29.50 -31.74 -40.85
CA ASN A 146 30.17 -31.34 -42.08
C ASN A 146 30.07 -32.52 -43.07
N PRO A 147 29.46 -32.37 -44.25
CA PRO A 147 29.28 -33.46 -45.20
C PRO A 147 30.58 -33.86 -45.94
N TRP A 148 31.76 -33.52 -45.40
CA TRP A 148 33.06 -33.72 -46.04
C TRP A 148 34.14 -34.33 -45.13
N GLU A 149 33.80 -34.78 -43.92
CA GLU A 149 34.70 -35.67 -43.16
C GLU A 149 34.38 -37.12 -43.53
N VAL A 150 35.28 -37.72 -44.32
CA VAL A 150 35.34 -39.15 -44.68
C VAL A 150 36.22 -39.92 -43.70
#